data_AF-A0AA90NFZ6-F1
#
_entry.id   AF-A0AA90NFZ6-F1
#
_cell.length_a   1.000
_cell.length_b   1.000
_cell.length_c   1.000
_cell.angle_alpha   90.00
_cell.angle_beta   90.00
_cell.angle_gamma   90.00
#
_symmetry.space_group_name_H-M   'P 1'
#
loop_
_entity.id
_entity.type
_entity.pdbx_description
1 polymer ?
#
loop_
_entity_poly.entity_id
_entity_poly.type
_entity_poly.pdbx_seq_one_letter_code
_entity_poly.pdbx_strand_id
1 'polypeptide(L)' 'MQLPIPSLLYPIQNLIPIKRVDNLLADREFIGHEWLDWLRQNKLSCRIRVKSNNVMEHRSKKIAIGKLCRGVSINQTVT' A
#
# COMPACT_ATOMS: atom_id res chain seq x y z
N MET A 1 -16.63 -1.87 -9.24
CA MET A 1 -16.21 -0.57 -9.80
C MET A 1 -15.17 0.02 -8.86
N GLN A 2 -13.90 0.03 -9.28
CA GLN A 2 -12.81 0.68 -8.54
C GLN A 2 -12.78 2.13 -9.01
N LEU A 3 -13.05 3.08 -8.11
CA LEU A 3 -12.97 4.50 -8.45
C LEU A 3 -11.50 4.84 -8.73
N PRO A 4 -11.18 5.56 -9.81
CA PRO A 4 -9.83 6.07 -9.99
C PRO A 4 -9.56 7.05 -8.85
N ILE A 5 -8.52 6.75 -8.08
CA ILE A 5 -8.12 7.45 -6.85
C ILE A 5 -7.92 8.98 -7.02
N PRO A 6 -7.64 9.56 -8.21
CA PRO A 6 -7.67 11.01 -8.41
C PRO A 6 -8.94 11.71 -7.93
N SER A 7 -10.09 11.02 -7.94
CA SER A 7 -11.39 11.58 -7.53
C SER A 7 -11.45 12.06 -6.07
N LEU A 8 -10.72 11.41 -5.15
CA LEU A 8 -10.70 11.81 -3.73
C LEU A 8 -9.78 12.99 -3.45
N LEU A 9 -8.74 13.16 -4.27
CA LEU A 9 -7.77 14.25 -4.12
C LEU A 9 -8.19 15.50 -4.91
N TYR A 10 -9.06 15.36 -5.91
CA TYR A 10 -9.54 16.47 -6.73
C TYR A 10 -10.15 17.63 -5.92
N PRO A 11 -10.98 17.38 -4.88
CA PRO A 11 -11.48 18.46 -4.02
C PRO A 11 -10.35 19.17 -3.25
N ILE A 12 -9.33 18.43 -2.82
CA ILE A 12 -8.20 18.97 -2.07
C ILE A 12 -7.31 19.84 -2.96
N GLN A 13 -7.12 19.49 -4.23
CA GLN A 13 -6.32 20.28 -5.18
C GLN A 13 -6.89 21.69 -5.41
N ASN A 14 -8.22 21.82 -5.36
CA ASN A 14 -8.90 23.11 -5.49
C ASN A 14 -8.76 23.99 -4.23
N LEU A 15 -8.46 23.38 -3.09
CA LEU A 15 -8.29 24.08 -1.81
C LEU A 15 -6.81 24.35 -1.50
N ILE A 16 -5.93 23.41 -1.84
CA ILE A 16 -4.51 23.43 -1.57
C ILE A 16 -3.78 23.10 -2.88
N PRO A 17 -3.10 24.09 -3.49
CA PRO A 17 -2.28 23.84 -4.67
C PRO A 17 -1.26 22.74 -4.38
N ILE A 18 -1.17 21.74 -5.24
CA ILE A 18 -0.29 20.57 -5.07
C ILE A 18 1.18 20.95 -4.85
N LYS A 19 1.64 22.05 -5.47
CA LYS A 19 2.99 22.61 -5.26
C LYS A 19 3.31 23.01 -3.81
N ARG A 20 2.30 23.09 -2.93
CA ARG A 20 2.41 23.42 -1.50
C ARG A 20 2.26 22.18 -0.61
N VAL A 21 2.07 21.00 -1.18
CA VAL A 21 1.93 19.75 -0.45
C VAL A 21 3.29 19.06 -0.40
N ASP A 22 3.92 19.07 0.77
CA ASP A 22 5.23 18.44 0.93
C ASP A 22 5.12 16.90 0.99
N ASN A 23 4.09 16.38 1.66
CA ASN A 23 3.90 14.95 1.85
C ASN A 23 2.42 14.57 1.93
N LEU A 24 2.08 13.39 1.41
CA LEU A 24 0.79 12.72 1.63
C LEU A 24 0.94 11.54 2.59
N LEU A 25 -0.03 11.36 3.48
CA LEU A 25 -0.12 10.19 4.34
C LEU A 25 -1.29 9.34 3.87
N ALA A 26 -1.05 8.06 3.59
CA ALA A 26 -2.08 7.13 3.15
C ALA A 26 -2.13 5.86 3.99
N ASP A 27 -3.35 5.37 4.22
CA ASP A 27 -3.58 4.04 4.78
C ASP A 27 -3.53 2.98 3.67
N ARG A 28 -3.21 1.74 4.03
CA ARG A 28 -2.92 0.60 3.15
C ARG A 28 -4.05 0.23 2.19
N GLU A 29 -5.29 0.55 2.57
CA GLU A 29 -6.49 0.26 1.79
C GLU A 29 -6.65 1.21 0.59
N PHE A 30 -5.86 2.28 0.56
CA PHE A 30 -5.92 3.34 -0.45
C PHE A 30 -4.78 3.27 -1.47
N ILE A 31 -3.88 2.29 -1.37
CA ILE A 31 -2.68 2.21 -2.20
C ILE A 31 -2.95 1.32 -3.42
N GLY A 32 -2.95 1.91 -4.61
CA GLY A 32 -3.03 1.22 -5.90
C GLY A 32 -1.97 1.72 -6.88
N HIS A 33 -1.75 0.99 -7.97
CA HIS A 33 -0.75 1.33 -8.99
C HIS A 33 -0.98 2.73 -9.58
N GLU A 34 -2.21 3.04 -9.96
CA GLU A 34 -2.58 4.35 -10.52
C GLU A 34 -2.30 5.51 -9.56
N TRP A 35 -2.46 5.29 -8.25
CA TRP A 35 -2.19 6.30 -7.24
C TRP A 35 -0.69 6.53 -7.04
N LEU A 36 0.11 5.47 -7.05
CA LEU A 36 1.56 5.59 -7.02
C LEU A 36 2.09 6.30 -8.28
N ASP A 37 1.52 6.02 -9.44
CA ASP A 37 1.89 6.68 -10.70
C ASP A 37 1.52 8.17 -10.67
N TRP A 38 0.33 8.51 -10.18
CA TRP A 38 -0.09 9.90 -10.00
C TRP A 38 0.83 10.67 -9.03
N LEU A 39 1.22 10.06 -7.91
CA LEU A 39 2.19 10.67 -6.97
C LEU A 39 3.53 10.98 -7.65
N ARG A 40 4.04 10.05 -8.48
CA ARG A 40 5.31 10.24 -9.21
C ARG A 40 5.23 11.36 -10.23
N GLN A 41 4.15 11.41 -11.03
CA GLN A 41 3.95 12.46 -12.03
C GLN A 41 3.91 13.85 -11.38
N ASN A 42 3.32 13.95 -10.19
CA ASN A 42 3.21 15.21 -9.44
C ASN A 42 4.40 15.50 -8.51
N LYS A 43 5.43 14.64 -8.51
CA LYS A 43 6.63 14.74 -7.66
C LYS A 43 6.31 14.88 -6.17
N LEU A 44 5.28 14.16 -5.71
CA LEU A 44 4.83 14.19 -4.33
C LEU A 44 5.47 13.06 -3.51
N SER A 45 5.99 13.43 -2.35
CA SER A 45 6.42 12.44 -1.36
C SER A 45 5.21 11.85 -0.65
N CYS A 46 5.27 10.55 -0.33
CA CYS A 46 4.22 9.88 0.40
C CYS A 46 4.78 9.03 1.54
N ARG A 47 4.08 9.04 2.67
CA ARG A 47 4.30 8.17 3.83
C ARG A 47 3.16 7.17 3.89
N ILE A 48 3.50 5.89 3.97
CA ILE A 48 2.52 4.80 3.95
C ILE A 48 2.49 4.15 5.32
N ARG A 49 1.29 3.98 5.88
CA ARG A 49 1.12 3.20 7.11
C ARG A 49 1.14 1.70 6.79
N VAL A 50 2.16 1.00 7.25
CA VAL A 50 2.25 -0.46 7.19
C VAL A 50 1.76 -1.06 8.51
N LYS A 51 0.68 -1.87 8.50
CA LYS A 51 0.03 -2.37 9.74
C LYS A 51 0.61 -3.69 10.27
N SER A 52 1.15 -4.58 9.45
CA SER A 52 1.74 -5.85 9.95
C SER A 52 2.83 -6.42 9.06
N ASN A 53 3.89 -6.93 9.70
CA ASN A 53 4.76 -7.97 9.14
C ASN A 53 4.01 -9.29 9.28
N ASN A 54 3.62 -9.90 8.16
CA ASN A 54 2.72 -11.06 8.14
C ASN A 54 3.30 -12.24 8.92
N VAL A 55 2.61 -12.66 10.00
CA VAL A 55 2.96 -13.79 10.87
C VAL A 55 1.78 -14.78 10.96
N MET A 56 2.03 -16.07 11.00
CA MET A 56 1.06 -17.17 11.07
C MET A 56 1.45 -18.13 12.22
N GLU A 57 0.47 -18.80 12.82
CA GLU A 57 0.70 -19.78 13.87
C GLU A 57 0.93 -21.17 13.29
N HIS A 58 2.02 -21.81 13.71
CA HIS A 58 2.37 -23.16 13.27
C HIS A 58 2.92 -23.94 14.46
N ARG A 59 2.29 -25.10 14.77
CA ARG A 59 2.65 -25.97 15.91
C ARG A 59 2.77 -25.21 17.23
N SER A 60 1.74 -24.43 17.55
CA SER A 60 1.64 -23.63 18.78
C SER A 60 2.72 -22.54 18.93
N LYS A 61 3.34 -22.08 17.83
CA LYS A 61 4.30 -20.95 17.80
C LYS A 61 3.94 -19.93 16.71
N LYS A 62 4.07 -18.62 17.01
CA LYS A 62 3.94 -17.54 16.03
C LYS A 62 5.22 -17.45 15.19
N ILE A 63 5.07 -17.54 13.88
CA ILE A 63 6.18 -17.56 12.91
C ILE A 63 5.85 -16.56 11.80
N ALA A 64 6.81 -15.77 11.34
CA ALA A 64 6.60 -14.95 10.15
C ALA A 64 6.11 -15.82 8.98
N ILE A 65 5.07 -15.42 8.26
CA ILE A 65 4.55 -16.17 7.10
C ILE A 65 5.68 -16.47 6.12
N GLY A 66 6.59 -15.51 5.91
CA GLY A 66 7.80 -15.72 5.11
C GLY A 66 8.71 -16.84 5.63
N LYS A 67 8.77 -17.09 6.95
CA LYS A 67 9.53 -18.20 7.56
C LYS A 67 8.84 -19.56 7.39
N LEU A 68 7.51 -19.59 7.32
CA LEU A 68 6.71 -20.79 7.11
C LEU A 68 6.66 -21.19 5.62
N CYS A 69 6.49 -20.22 4.73
CA CYS A 69 6.47 -20.40 3.29
C CYS A 69 7.88 -20.41 2.65
N ARG A 70 8.97 -20.60 3.42
CA ARG A 70 10.35 -20.56 2.90
C ARG A 70 10.63 -21.53 1.75
N GLY A 71 9.93 -22.67 1.73
CA GLY A 71 10.07 -23.70 0.71
C GLY A 71 8.93 -23.71 -0.31
N VAL A 72 8.08 -22.67 -0.33
CA VAL A 72 6.92 -22.58 -1.21
C VAL A 72 7.23 -21.53 -2.28
N SER A 73 7.21 -21.97 -3.53
CA SER A 73 7.34 -21.06 -4.68
C SER A 73 6.02 -20.33 -4.92
N ILE A 74 6.08 -19.16 -5.54
CA ILE A 74 4.88 -18.41 -5.91
C ILE A 74 4.00 -19.29 -6.82
N ASN A 75 2.70 -19.37 -6.53
CA ASN A 75 1.71 -20.24 -7.19
C ASN A 75 1.93 -21.76 -7.02
N GLN A 76 2.81 -22.17 -6.10
CA GLN A 76 2.95 -23.58 -5.72
C GLN A 76 1.93 -23.91 -4.63
N THR A 77 1.05 -24.86 -4.93
CA THR A 77 0.19 -25.48 -3.93
C THR A 77 0.95 -26.64 -3.31
N VAL A 78 1.28 -26.53 -2.03
CA VAL A 78 1.81 -27.65 -1.25
C VAL A 78 0.63 -28.26 -0.51
N THR A 79 0.23 -29.46 -0.93
CA THR A 79 -0.87 -30.24 -0.34
C THR A 79 -0.39 -31.06 0.84
#